data_AF-A0A3D5RAA4-F1
#
_entry.id   AF-A0A3D5RAA4-F1
#
_cell.length_a   1.000
_cell.length_b   1.000
_cell.length_c   1.000
_cell.angle_alpha   90.00
_cell.angle_beta   90.00
_cell.angle_gamma   90.00
#
_symmetry.space_group_name_H-M   'P 1'
#
loop_
_entity.id
_entity.type
_entity.pdbx_description
1 polymer ?
#
loop_
_entity_poly.entity_id
_entity_poly.type
_entity_poly.pdbx_seq_one_letter_code
_entity_poly.pdbx_strand_id
1 'polypeptide(L)'
;ILIAIVLYIILEKTTFGYELKATGFNKYAAEYAGMQGKRNIILTMVIAGGMAGLGGAFAIMAPSQIAGSSMTYEPINIIAANGFTGIAVSLLGNSHPLGIIFSATFISHIQRGGTLASLVGYKPEIIDIVIAVIIYFSAFAMIMNTSIKKFFIEKFGKKGKEEVKIEANSEGVE
;
A
#
# COMPACT_ATOMS: atom_id res chain seq x y z
N ILE A 1 -9.55 5.10 11.66
CA ILE A 1 -9.49 3.78 12.36
C ILE A 1 -10.73 2.93 12.06
N LEU A 2 -11.95 3.38 12.40
CA LEU A 2 -13.20 2.66 12.08
C LEU A 2 -13.28 2.18 10.62
N ILE A 3 -13.02 3.07 9.66
CA ILE A 3 -13.02 2.74 8.22
C ILE A 3 -12.00 1.64 7.87
N ALA A 4 -10.82 1.67 8.48
CA ALA A 4 -9.79 0.66 8.24
C ALA A 4 -10.17 -0.71 8.82
N ILE A 5 -10.89 -0.77 9.94
CA ILE A 5 -11.43 -2.01 10.52
C ILE A 5 -12.53 -2.58 9.61
N VAL A 6 -13.43 -1.72 9.12
CA VAL A 6 -14.47 -2.14 8.16
C VAL A 6 -13.83 -2.69 6.88
N LEU A 7 -12.82 -2.01 6.33
CA LEU A 7 -12.08 -2.49 5.16
C LEU A 7 -11.35 -3.79 5.42
N TYR A 8 -10.77 -3.98 6.60
CA TYR A 8 -10.14 -5.24 6.97
C TYR A 8 -11.14 -6.40 6.91
N ILE A 9 -12.31 -6.23 7.54
CA ILE A 9 -13.36 -7.25 7.52
C ILE A 9 -13.83 -7.51 6.10
N ILE A 10 -14.05 -6.47 5.29
CA ILE A 10 -14.48 -6.63 3.90
C ILE A 10 -13.41 -7.36 3.07
N LEU A 11 -12.14 -6.97 3.18
CA LEU A 11 -11.06 -7.51 2.33
C LEU A 11 -10.58 -8.90 2.75
N GLU A 12 -10.66 -9.27 4.03
CA GLU A 12 -10.15 -10.54 4.56
C GLU A 12 -11.24 -11.57 4.83
N LYS A 13 -12.47 -11.14 5.17
CA LYS A 13 -13.53 -12.05 5.61
C LYS A 13 -14.68 -12.20 4.60
N THR A 14 -14.72 -11.43 3.51
CA THR A 14 -15.81 -11.54 2.52
C THR A 14 -15.36 -12.16 1.20
N THR A 15 -16.30 -12.85 0.55
CA THR A 15 -16.13 -13.39 -0.82
C THR A 15 -15.83 -12.29 -1.82
N PHE A 16 -16.44 -11.11 -1.66
CA PHE A 16 -16.18 -9.93 -2.48
C PHE A 16 -14.70 -9.48 -2.41
N GLY A 17 -14.12 -9.47 -1.21
CA GLY A 17 -12.70 -9.14 -1.02
C GLY A 17 -11.76 -10.13 -1.72
N TYR A 18 -12.12 -11.41 -1.71
CA TYR A 18 -11.37 -12.44 -2.42
C TYR A 18 -11.43 -12.26 -3.94
N GLU A 19 -12.63 -12.02 -4.49
CA GLU A 19 -12.79 -11.77 -5.93
C GLU A 19 -12.05 -10.49 -6.36
N LEU A 20 -11.99 -9.47 -5.51
CA LEU A 20 -11.21 -8.25 -5.72
C LEU A 20 -9.72 -8.54 -5.83
N LYS A 21 -9.14 -9.28 -4.88
CA LYS A 21 -7.73 -9.65 -4.91
C LYS A 21 -7.41 -10.49 -6.14
N ALA A 22 -8.25 -11.47 -6.46
CA ALA A 22 -8.07 -12.36 -7.61
C ALA A 22 -8.12 -11.61 -8.96
N THR A 23 -9.09 -10.72 -9.14
CA THR A 23 -9.18 -9.88 -10.35
C THR A 23 -8.02 -8.89 -10.49
N GLY A 24 -7.41 -8.47 -9.38
CA GLY A 24 -6.20 -7.63 -9.36
C GLY A 24 -4.92 -8.35 -9.79
N PHE A 25 -4.79 -9.65 -9.55
CA PHE A 25 -3.62 -10.43 -9.99
C PHE A 25 -3.65 -10.77 -11.48
N ASN A 26 -4.79 -11.24 -11.99
CA ASN A 26 -4.98 -11.49 -13.42
C ASN A 26 -6.47 -11.48 -13.80
N LYS A 27 -6.88 -10.46 -14.54
CA LYS A 27 -8.26 -10.28 -15.00
C LYS A 27 -8.77 -11.46 -15.82
N TYR A 28 -7.95 -11.98 -16.74
CA TYR A 28 -8.35 -13.07 -17.63
C TYR A 28 -8.55 -14.36 -16.83
N ALA A 29 -7.61 -14.70 -15.95
CA ALA A 29 -7.74 -15.88 -15.09
C ALA A 29 -8.96 -15.80 -14.15
N ALA A 30 -9.27 -14.61 -13.65
CA ALA A 30 -10.44 -14.41 -12.81
C ALA A 30 -11.77 -14.58 -13.58
N GLU A 31 -11.82 -14.11 -14.83
CA GLU A 31 -12.97 -14.29 -15.73
C GLU A 31 -13.17 -15.77 -16.10
N TYR A 32 -12.09 -16.51 -16.32
CA TYR A 32 -12.13 -17.97 -16.51
C TYR A 32 -12.62 -18.73 -15.26
N ALA A 33 -12.37 -18.22 -14.06
CA ALA A 33 -12.85 -18.78 -12.80
C ALA A 33 -14.32 -18.43 -12.48
N GLY A 34 -15.04 -17.78 -13.41
CA GLY A 34 -16.45 -17.43 -13.26
C GLY A 34 -16.71 -16.14 -12.46
N MET A 35 -15.68 -15.34 -12.16
CA MET A 35 -15.84 -14.06 -11.48
C MET A 35 -16.20 -12.94 -12.47
N GLN A 36 -17.15 -12.08 -12.09
CA GLN A 36 -17.59 -10.95 -12.92
C GLN A 36 -16.58 -9.78 -12.88
N GLY A 37 -15.45 -9.94 -13.57
CA GLY A 37 -14.34 -8.98 -13.55
C GLY A 37 -14.75 -7.52 -13.84
N LYS A 38 -15.65 -7.28 -14.81
CA LYS A 38 -16.15 -5.93 -15.13
C LYS A 38 -16.89 -5.28 -13.96
N ARG A 39 -17.75 -6.03 -13.26
CA ARG A 39 -18.53 -5.53 -12.12
C ARG A 39 -17.61 -5.22 -10.94
N ASN A 40 -16.62 -6.08 -10.70
CA ASN A 40 -15.70 -5.91 -9.59
C ASN A 40 -14.80 -4.68 -9.78
N ILE A 41 -14.40 -4.37 -11.02
CA ILE A 41 -13.67 -3.14 -11.36
C ILE A 41 -14.52 -1.88 -11.10
N ILE A 42 -15.82 -1.89 -11.43
CA ILE A 42 -16.68 -0.74 -11.18
C ILE A 42 -16.89 -0.55 -9.68
N LEU A 43 -17.16 -1.64 -8.95
CA LEU A 43 -17.34 -1.60 -7.50
C LEU A 43 -16.08 -1.12 -6.77
N THR A 44 -14.88 -1.57 -7.18
CA THR A 44 -13.63 -1.07 -6.59
C THR A 44 -13.44 0.42 -6.82
N MET A 45 -13.76 0.91 -8.03
CA MET A 45 -13.63 2.33 -8.36
C MET A 45 -14.60 3.19 -7.53
N VAL A 46 -15.84 2.73 -7.33
CA VAL A 46 -16.83 3.40 -6.48
C VAL A 46 -16.38 3.43 -5.02
N ILE A 47 -15.88 2.31 -4.49
CA ILE A 47 -15.37 2.24 -3.11
C ILE A 47 -14.15 3.14 -2.94
N ALA A 48 -13.20 3.12 -3.89
CA ALA A 48 -12.03 3.98 -3.87
C ALA A 48 -12.39 5.47 -3.92
N GLY A 49 -13.31 5.86 -4.82
CA GLY A 49 -13.82 7.23 -4.91
C GLY A 49 -14.53 7.68 -3.63
N GLY A 50 -15.36 6.80 -3.05
CA GLY A 50 -16.02 7.07 -1.77
C GLY A 50 -15.03 7.27 -0.62
N MET A 51 -13.98 6.45 -0.55
CA MET A 51 -12.92 6.59 0.45
C MET A 51 -12.09 7.87 0.25
N ALA A 52 -11.75 8.21 -1.00
CA ALA A 52 -11.03 9.44 -1.32
C ALA A 52 -11.86 10.68 -0.95
N GLY A 53 -13.16 10.66 -1.25
CA GLY A 53 -14.10 11.72 -0.86
C GLY A 53 -14.23 11.86 0.65
N LEU A 54 -14.35 10.75 1.39
CA LEU A 54 -14.35 10.77 2.86
C LEU A 54 -13.03 11.30 3.42
N GLY A 55 -11.89 10.93 2.84
CA GLY A 55 -10.58 11.45 3.22
C GLY A 55 -10.47 12.96 3.04
N GLY A 56 -10.95 13.48 1.90
CA GLY A 56 -11.03 14.93 1.64
C GLY A 56 -12.00 15.64 2.60
N ALA A 57 -13.17 15.06 2.85
CA ALA A 57 -14.13 15.61 3.82
C ALA A 57 -13.55 15.67 5.23
N PHE A 58 -12.82 14.65 5.67
CA PHE A 58 -12.10 14.68 6.95
C PHE A 58 -10.99 15.72 6.97
N ALA A 59 -10.25 15.93 5.88
CA ALA A 59 -9.24 16.97 5.82
C ALA A 59 -9.84 18.38 5.97
N ILE A 60 -11.05 18.60 5.44
CA ILE A 60 -11.77 19.88 5.51
C ILE A 60 -12.43 20.08 6.88
N MET A 61 -12.97 19.02 7.47
CA MET A 61 -13.72 19.07 8.73
C MET A 61 -12.84 18.86 9.97
N ALA A 62 -11.59 18.42 9.79
CA ALA A 62 -10.65 18.24 10.89
C ALA A 62 -10.34 19.59 11.56
N PRO A 63 -10.36 19.67 12.90
CA PRO A 63 -9.92 20.86 13.62
C PRO A 63 -8.47 21.16 13.24
N SER A 64 -8.21 22.37 12.77
CA SER A 64 -6.85 22.84 12.50
C SER A 64 -6.02 22.73 13.79
N GLN A 65 -4.76 22.31 13.65
CA GLN A 65 -3.85 22.06 14.78
C GLN A 65 -3.44 23.34 15.54
N ILE A 66 -3.96 24.51 15.15
CA ILE A 66 -3.79 25.78 15.83
C ILE A 66 -5.09 26.13 16.55
N ALA A 67 -5.08 26.08 17.88
CA ALA A 67 -6.12 26.68 18.71
C ALA A 67 -6.20 28.19 18.40
N GLY A 68 -7.26 28.62 17.71
CA GLY A 68 -7.51 30.03 17.39
C GLY A 68 -7.22 30.47 15.96
N SER A 69 -6.76 29.60 15.05
CA SER A 69 -6.72 29.94 13.62
C SER A 69 -8.10 29.75 13.02
N SER A 70 -8.77 30.87 12.74
CA SER A 70 -10.01 30.91 11.96
C SER A 70 -9.89 30.08 10.69
N MET A 71 -11.01 29.51 10.26
CA MET A 71 -11.23 28.77 9.01
C MET A 71 -10.82 29.57 7.77
N THR A 72 -9.53 29.79 7.57
CA THR A 72 -9.03 30.46 6.38
C THR A 72 -8.74 29.39 5.35
N TYR A 73 -9.79 29.04 4.62
CA TYR A 73 -9.69 28.36 3.34
C TYR A 73 -8.96 29.27 2.36
N GLU A 74 -7.63 29.23 2.35
CA GLU A 74 -6.90 29.70 1.18
C GLU A 74 -7.00 28.62 0.11
N PRO A 75 -7.52 28.94 -1.10
CA PRO A 75 -7.39 28.08 -2.26
C PRO A 75 -5.91 28.09 -2.66
N ILE A 76 -5.11 27.29 -1.96
CA ILE A 76 -3.76 26.99 -2.41
C ILE A 76 -3.90 26.21 -3.71
N ASN A 77 -3.43 26.78 -4.82
CA ASN A 77 -3.24 26.08 -6.09
C ASN A 77 -2.06 25.10 -5.98
N ILE A 78 -2.03 24.31 -4.91
CA ILE A 78 -0.98 23.37 -4.57
C ILE A 78 -1.63 22.01 -4.39
N ILE A 79 -1.05 21.03 -5.07
CA ILE A 79 -1.45 19.63 -4.94
C ILE A 79 -1.20 19.22 -3.48
N ALA A 80 -2.22 18.68 -2.81
CA ALA A 80 -2.11 18.26 -1.42
C ALA A 80 -1.03 17.17 -1.27
N ALA A 81 0.07 17.48 -0.59
CA ALA A 81 1.18 16.56 -0.35
C ALA A 81 0.76 15.29 0.41
N ASN A 82 -0.30 15.40 1.24
CA ASN A 82 -0.85 14.31 2.04
C ASN A 82 -1.25 13.08 1.20
N GLY A 83 -1.69 13.28 -0.05
CA GLY A 83 -2.02 12.16 -0.95
C GLY A 83 -0.78 11.36 -1.37
N PHE A 84 0.31 12.04 -1.72
CA PHE A 84 1.57 11.40 -2.09
C PHE A 84 2.21 10.68 -0.91
N THR A 85 2.25 11.32 0.26
CA THR A 85 2.75 10.69 1.50
C THR A 85 1.89 9.48 1.87
N GLY A 86 0.57 9.54 1.64
CA GLY A 86 -0.35 8.42 1.88
C GLY A 86 -0.02 7.16 1.06
N ILE A 87 0.34 7.31 -0.22
CA ILE A 87 0.76 6.18 -1.07
C ILE A 87 1.99 5.49 -0.45
N ALA A 88 2.97 6.28 -0.06
CA ALA A 88 4.20 5.77 0.55
C ALA A 88 3.96 5.08 1.91
N VAL A 89 3.12 5.65 2.76
CA VAL A 89 2.71 5.05 4.04
C VAL A 89 1.96 3.73 3.81
N SER A 90 1.16 3.63 2.74
CA SER A 90 0.47 2.39 2.38
C SER A 90 1.42 1.25 1.98
N LEU A 91 2.51 1.60 1.29
CA LEU A 91 3.59 0.67 0.93
C LEU A 91 4.34 0.20 2.18
N LEU A 92 4.61 1.10 3.13
CA LEU A 92 5.20 0.74 4.42
C LEU A 92 4.35 -0.26 5.21
N GLY A 93 3.02 -0.11 5.15
CA GLY A 93 2.07 -1.05 5.75
C GLY A 93 1.82 -2.33 4.93
N ASN A 94 2.59 -2.57 3.85
CA ASN A 94 2.44 -3.69 2.93
C ASN A 94 1.01 -3.86 2.37
N SER A 95 0.31 -2.75 2.13
CA SER A 95 -1.10 -2.73 1.70
C SER A 95 -2.09 -3.48 2.62
N HIS A 96 -1.69 -3.83 3.84
CA HIS A 96 -2.55 -4.49 4.81
C HIS A 96 -3.25 -3.43 5.68
N PRO A 97 -4.59 -3.43 5.81
CA PRO A 97 -5.31 -2.38 6.52
C PRO A 97 -4.83 -2.13 7.96
N LEU A 98 -4.49 -3.18 8.72
CA LEU A 98 -3.94 -3.01 10.07
C LEU A 98 -2.51 -2.45 10.07
N GLY A 99 -1.70 -2.82 9.08
CA GLY A 99 -0.33 -2.31 8.94
C GLY A 99 -0.34 -0.82 8.64
N ILE A 100 -1.26 -0.37 7.77
CA ILE A 100 -1.45 1.03 7.41
C ILE A 100 -1.81 1.89 8.64
N ILE A 101 -2.61 1.38 9.58
CA ILE A 101 -2.95 2.13 10.81
C ILE A 101 -1.69 2.41 11.64
N PHE A 102 -0.85 1.40 11.85
CA PHE A 102 0.39 1.54 12.61
C PHE A 102 1.39 2.46 11.89
N SER A 103 1.59 2.24 10.58
CA SER A 103 2.47 3.07 9.76
C SER A 103 2.00 4.53 9.74
N ALA A 104 0.73 4.80 9.49
CA ALA A 104 0.20 6.16 9.47
C ALA A 104 0.35 6.87 10.81
N THR A 105 0.11 6.16 11.92
CA THR A 105 0.29 6.71 13.27
C THR A 105 1.75 7.06 13.54
N PHE A 106 2.67 6.17 13.15
CA PHE A 106 4.12 6.38 13.28
C PHE A 106 4.61 7.60 12.48
N ILE A 107 4.24 7.70 11.20
CA ILE A 107 4.63 8.84 10.34
C ILE A 107 4.01 10.14 10.85
N SER A 108 2.75 10.11 11.30
CA SER A 108 2.09 11.29 11.87
C SER A 108 2.78 11.75 13.17
N HIS A 109 3.26 10.82 13.99
CA HIS A 109 4.02 11.14 15.20
C HIS A 109 5.35 11.82 14.87
N ILE A 110 6.08 11.31 13.88
CA ILE A 110 7.33 11.89 13.42
C ILE A 110 7.10 13.30 12.85
N GLN A 111 6.10 13.50 11.99
CA GLN A 111 5.78 14.82 11.44
C GLN A 111 5.47 15.83 12.55
N ARG A 112 4.63 15.43 13.51
CA ARG A 112 4.23 16.30 14.62
C ARG A 112 5.38 16.58 15.58
N GLY A 113 6.24 15.58 15.84
CA GLY A 113 7.49 15.77 16.57
C GLY A 113 8.42 16.74 15.86
N GLY A 114 8.43 16.72 14.53
CA GLY A 114 9.16 17.66 13.71
C GLY A 114 8.70 19.10 13.84
N THR A 115 7.38 19.33 13.80
CA THR A 115 6.80 20.66 14.02
C THR A 115 7.13 21.22 15.41
N LEU A 116 7.16 20.36 16.44
CA LEU A 116 7.57 20.76 17.79
C LEU A 116 9.08 21.05 17.87
N ALA A 117 9.92 20.28 17.18
CA ALA A 117 11.36 20.54 17.09
C ALA A 117 11.66 21.87 16.36
N SER A 118 10.80 22.27 15.43
CA SER A 118 10.91 23.58 14.76
C SER A 118 10.72 24.77 15.67
N LEU A 119 10.02 24.62 16.79
CA LEU A 119 9.93 25.67 17.81
C LEU A 119 11.25 25.89 18.55
N VAL A 120 12.17 24.91 18.52
CA VAL A 120 13.48 24.94 19.17
C VAL A 120 14.60 25.34 18.18
N GLY A 121 14.24 25.75 16.96
CA GLY A 121 15.18 26.25 15.95
C GLY A 121 15.61 25.22 14.88
N TYR A 122 15.02 24.02 14.87
CA TYR A 122 15.29 23.03 13.82
C TYR A 122 14.39 23.19 12.60
N LYS A 123 14.99 23.14 11.42
CA LYS A 123 14.26 23.22 10.15
C LYS A 123 13.38 21.98 9.92
N PRO A 124 12.06 22.11 9.67
CA PRO A 124 11.16 20.97 9.46
C PRO A 124 11.55 20.09 8.26
N GLU A 125 12.31 20.64 7.32
CA GLU A 125 12.85 19.95 6.15
C GLU A 125 13.69 18.71 6.52
N ILE A 126 14.32 18.71 7.71
CA ILE A 126 15.08 17.55 8.21
C ILE A 126 14.14 16.35 8.43
N ILE A 127 12.94 16.58 8.94
CA ILE A 127 11.96 15.52 9.22
C ILE A 127 11.42 14.96 7.91
N ASP A 128 11.18 15.81 6.92
CA ASP A 128 10.74 15.36 5.59
C ASP A 128 11.77 14.45 4.93
N ILE A 129 13.07 14.76 5.07
CA ILE A 129 14.17 13.90 4.60
C ILE A 129 14.14 12.55 5.33
N VAL A 130 13.96 12.54 6.65
CA VAL A 130 13.89 11.30 7.44
C VAL A 130 12.71 10.43 6.98
N ILE A 131 11.53 11.03 6.77
CA ILE A 131 10.35 10.32 6.27
C ILE A 131 10.62 9.75 4.87
N ALA A 132 11.24 10.52 3.98
CA ALA A 132 11.59 10.07 2.64
C ALA A 132 12.55 8.87 2.67
N VAL A 133 13.56 8.90 3.55
CA VAL A 133 14.52 7.78 3.72
C VAL A 133 13.81 6.53 4.24
N ILE A 134 12.92 6.64 5.23
CA ILE A 134 12.13 5.51 5.75
C ILE A 134 11.30 4.86 4.64
N ILE A 135 10.60 5.68 3.85
CA ILE A 135 9.79 5.23 2.72
C ILE A 135 10.66 4.54 1.67
N TYR A 136 11.81 5.13 1.34
CA TYR A 136 12.74 4.58 0.35
C TYR A 136 13.24 3.20 0.76
N PHE A 137 13.70 3.04 2.01
CA PHE A 137 14.12 1.75 2.54
C PHE A 137 12.98 0.73 2.56
N SER A 138 11.76 1.15 2.89
CA SER A 138 10.61 0.25 2.89
C SER A 138 10.24 -0.25 1.49
N ALA A 139 10.17 0.65 0.51
CA ALA A 139 9.91 0.30 -0.88
C ALA A 139 11.01 -0.62 -1.43
N PHE A 140 12.27 -0.31 -1.12
CA PHE A 140 13.41 -1.13 -1.49
C PHE A 140 13.34 -2.53 -0.89
N ALA A 141 12.99 -2.66 0.40
CA ALA A 141 12.81 -3.96 1.06
C ALA A 141 11.68 -4.78 0.41
N MET A 142 10.58 -4.15 0.01
CA MET A 142 9.47 -4.83 -0.68
C MET A 142 9.89 -5.39 -2.05
N ILE A 143 10.60 -4.58 -2.84
CA ILE A 143 11.17 -5.01 -4.12
C ILE A 143 12.16 -6.15 -3.89
N MET A 144 13.04 -6.02 -2.91
CA MET A 144 14.05 -7.01 -2.58
C MET A 144 13.43 -8.34 -2.19
N ASN A 145 12.38 -8.36 -1.36
CA ASN A 145 11.67 -9.59 -1.00
C ASN A 145 11.00 -10.27 -2.21
N THR A 146 10.51 -9.48 -3.18
CA THR A 146 9.88 -10.02 -4.39
C THR A 146 10.93 -10.57 -5.37
N SER A 147 12.01 -9.82 -5.58
CA SER A 147 13.10 -10.17 -6.49
C SER A 147 13.95 -11.33 -5.96
N ILE A 148 14.27 -11.35 -4.67
CA ILE A 148 15.02 -12.45 -4.04
C ILE A 148 14.22 -13.75 -4.13
N LYS A 149 12.91 -13.74 -3.85
CA LYS A 149 12.07 -14.94 -4.01
C LYS A 149 12.10 -15.47 -5.44
N LYS A 150 11.94 -14.61 -6.44
CA LYS A 150 12.02 -15.02 -7.85
C LYS A 150 13.39 -15.59 -8.21
N PHE A 151 14.47 -14.92 -7.79
CA PHE A 151 15.85 -15.35 -8.05
C PHE A 151 16.18 -16.69 -7.39
N PHE A 152 15.72 -16.93 -6.16
CA PHE A 152 15.93 -18.19 -5.44
C PHE A 152 15.12 -19.34 -6.05
N ILE A 153 13.87 -19.09 -6.44
CA ILE A 153 13.01 -20.09 -7.10
C ILE A 153 13.56 -20.47 -8.48
N GLU A 154 14.07 -19.51 -9.25
CA GLU A 154 14.63 -19.77 -10.59
C GLU A 154 15.95 -20.56 -10.52
N LYS A 155 16.76 -20.32 -9.47
CA LYS A 155 18.02 -21.03 -9.25
C LYS A 155 17.84 -22.44 -8.68
N PHE A 156 16.85 -22.67 -7.81
CA PHE A 156 16.55 -24.01 -7.26
C PHE A 156 15.59 -24.84 -8.14
N GLY A 157 14.69 -24.21 -8.90
CA GLY A 157 13.76 -24.88 -9.80
C GLY A 157 14.39 -25.40 -11.10
N LYS A 158 15.56 -24.90 -11.49
CA LYS A 158 16.34 -25.45 -12.61
C LYS A 158 17.01 -26.79 -12.26
N LYS A 159 17.42 -26.98 -11.00
CA LYS A 159 18.13 -28.20 -10.57
C LYS A 159 17.26 -29.47 -10.65
N GLY A 160 15.97 -29.36 -10.31
CA GLY A 160 15.03 -30.49 -10.40
C GLY A 160 14.52 -30.81 -11.82
N LYS A 161 14.71 -29.92 -12.80
CA LYS A 161 14.37 -30.22 -14.22
C LYS A 161 15.53 -30.81 -15.00
N GLU A 162 16.77 -30.62 -14.56
CA GLU A 162 17.94 -31.28 -15.15
C GLU A 162 18.05 -32.74 -14.71
N GLU A 163 17.76 -33.08 -13.44
CA GLU A 163 17.83 -34.46 -12.95
C GLU A 163 16.81 -35.40 -13.63
N VAL A 164 15.54 -34.97 -13.79
CA VAL A 164 14.49 -35.76 -14.46
C VAL A 164 14.76 -35.98 -15.95
N LYS A 165 15.50 -35.06 -16.61
CA LYS A 165 15.87 -35.20 -18.03
C LYS A 165 17.02 -36.20 -18.23
N ILE A 166 17.86 -36.42 -17.22
CA ILE A 166 18.98 -37.36 -17.29
C ILE A 166 18.46 -38.79 -17.06
N GLU A 167 17.57 -39.01 -16.09
CA GLU A 167 16.97 -40.33 -15.83
C GLU A 167 16.08 -40.84 -16.99
N ALA A 168 15.28 -39.96 -17.60
CA ALA A 168 14.44 -40.34 -18.74
C ALA A 168 15.23 -40.66 -20.03
N ASN A 169 16.48 -40.18 -20.15
CA ASN A 169 17.35 -40.47 -21.28
C ASN A 169 18.22 -41.72 -21.06
N SER A 170 18.34 -42.22 -19.81
CA SER A 170 19.00 -43.49 -19.50
C SER A 170 18.07 -44.70 -19.57
N GLU A 171 16.76 -44.53 -19.38
CA GLU A 171 15.77 -45.62 -19.48
C GLU A 171 15.25 -45.85 -20.91
N GLY A 172 15.58 -44.96 -21.87
CA GLY A 172 15.18 -45.06 -23.28
C GLY A 172 16.22 -45.73 -24.19
N VAL A 173 17.28 -46.32 -23.61
CA VAL A 173 18.34 -47.03 -24.32
C VAL A 173 18.55 -48.42 -23.69
N GLU A 174 17.49 -49.21 -23.62
CA GLU A 174 17.55 -50.68 -23.55
C GLU A 174 16.48 -51.28 -24.45
#